data_AF-A0A505D5H5-F1
#
_entry.id   AF-A0A505D5H5-F1
#
_cell.length_a   1.000
_cell.length_b   1.000
_cell.length_c   1.000
_cell.angle_alpha   90.00
_cell.angle_beta   90.00
_cell.angle_gamma   90.00
#
_symmetry.space_group_name_H-M   'P 1'
#
loop_
_entity.id
_entity.type
_entity.pdbx_description
1 polymer ?
#
loop_
_entity_poly.entity_id
_entity_poly.type
_entity_poly.pdbx_seq_one_letter_code
_entity_poly.pdbx_strand_id
1 'polypeptide(L)'
;MTTHVERLVQQLDDATGPSYDARAELIDMGADALPALIDGLPSLGGFGQLTAIEVFEEVGDPRCGPALIGLLNSDNPTVREWAAMALASLDVEGAAEPLRRAHRACLEHATPPDWTEPDGIRWALTELGARTPVVPPLTARLRATAADDVPRWPSAHFTDIINDLADHAQVILYSQFWQLDAGREYGIPGTTLDWELDWTAPWEHLVEESRTWSLREASEAPVGDGIFVAPSWIDRSDLHPER
;
A
#
# COMPACT_ATOMS: atom_id res chain seq x y z
N MET A 1 -27.99 -19.37 -14.26
CA MET A 1 -26.87 -18.99 -13.38
C MET A 1 -26.29 -17.64 -13.78
N THR A 2 -26.00 -17.40 -15.06
CA THR A 2 -25.52 -16.10 -15.58
C THR A 2 -26.33 -14.89 -15.11
N THR A 3 -27.65 -14.92 -15.23
CA THR A 3 -28.53 -13.80 -14.82
C THR A 3 -28.53 -13.50 -13.32
N HIS A 4 -28.17 -14.50 -12.49
CA HIS A 4 -28.07 -14.30 -11.04
C HIS A 4 -26.74 -13.65 -10.67
N VAL A 5 -25.63 -14.13 -11.23
CA VAL A 5 -24.31 -13.52 -11.02
C VAL A 5 -24.29 -12.07 -11.52
N GLU A 6 -24.87 -11.80 -12.70
CA GLU A 6 -25.03 -10.43 -13.22
C GLU A 6 -25.80 -9.52 -12.25
N ARG A 7 -26.86 -10.03 -11.62
CA ARG A 7 -27.62 -9.29 -10.60
C ARG A 7 -26.76 -9.02 -9.36
N LEU A 8 -25.97 -9.99 -8.90
CA LEU A 8 -25.06 -9.80 -7.77
C LEU A 8 -24.01 -8.73 -8.08
N VAL A 9 -23.43 -8.75 -9.29
CA VAL A 9 -22.48 -7.73 -9.73
C VAL A 9 -23.11 -6.33 -9.65
N GLN A 10 -24.33 -6.16 -10.17
CA GLN A 10 -25.04 -4.86 -10.09
C GLN A 10 -25.34 -4.42 -8.65
N GLN A 11 -25.43 -5.35 -7.69
CA GLN A 11 -25.69 -5.03 -6.29
C GLN A 11 -24.43 -4.56 -5.54
N LEU A 12 -23.23 -4.72 -6.11
CA LEU A 12 -21.98 -4.27 -5.48
C LEU A 12 -21.93 -2.76 -5.24
N ASP A 13 -22.63 -1.98 -6.06
CA ASP A 13 -22.71 -0.51 -5.93
C ASP A 13 -23.59 -0.03 -4.78
N ASP A 14 -24.38 -0.91 -4.17
CA ASP A 14 -25.28 -0.53 -3.08
C ASP A 14 -24.49 -0.38 -1.77
N ALA A 15 -24.20 0.83 -1.33
CA ALA A 15 -23.53 1.07 -0.04
C ALA A 15 -24.34 0.62 1.20
N THR A 16 -25.52 0.02 1.03
CA THR A 16 -26.33 -0.59 2.08
C THR A 16 -26.12 -2.11 2.16
N GLY A 17 -26.83 -2.79 3.07
CA GLY A 17 -26.69 -4.24 3.33
C GLY A 17 -26.61 -5.17 2.10
N PRO A 18 -27.31 -4.93 0.97
CA PRO A 18 -27.27 -5.82 -0.20
C PRO A 18 -25.89 -6.00 -0.85
N SER A 19 -24.96 -5.04 -0.75
CA SER A 19 -23.62 -5.21 -1.32
C SER A 19 -22.78 -6.21 -0.52
N TYR A 20 -22.92 -6.25 0.81
CA TYR A 20 -22.25 -7.25 1.64
C TYR A 20 -22.70 -8.67 1.31
N ASP A 21 -24.02 -8.87 1.17
CA ASP A 21 -24.59 -10.16 0.80
C ASP A 21 -24.15 -10.57 -0.61
N ALA A 22 -24.16 -9.63 -1.56
CA ALA A 22 -23.71 -9.89 -2.93
C ALA A 22 -22.23 -10.23 -3.00
N ARG A 23 -21.37 -9.50 -2.26
CA ARG A 23 -19.94 -9.77 -2.15
C ARG A 23 -19.69 -11.17 -1.58
N ALA A 24 -20.31 -11.49 -0.45
CA ALA A 24 -20.14 -12.79 0.20
C ALA A 24 -20.57 -13.94 -0.74
N GLU A 25 -21.68 -13.78 -1.44
CA GLU A 25 -22.17 -14.78 -2.37
C GLU A 25 -21.25 -14.93 -3.60
N LEU A 26 -20.69 -13.83 -4.12
CA LEU A 26 -19.70 -13.89 -5.22
C LEU A 26 -18.40 -14.57 -4.78
N ILE A 27 -17.95 -14.35 -3.54
CA ILE A 27 -16.79 -15.05 -2.96
C ILE A 27 -17.07 -16.54 -2.82
N ASP A 28 -18.25 -16.92 -2.31
CA ASP A 28 -18.67 -18.33 -2.19
C ASP A 28 -18.75 -19.04 -3.54
N MET A 29 -19.10 -18.32 -4.61
CA MET A 29 -19.05 -18.83 -5.99
C MET A 29 -17.62 -18.98 -6.51
N GLY A 30 -16.66 -18.24 -5.96
CA GLY A 30 -15.25 -18.35 -6.28
C GLY A 30 -14.93 -17.99 -7.73
N ALA A 31 -14.01 -18.76 -8.29
CA ALA A 31 -13.52 -18.68 -9.67
C ALA A 31 -14.61 -18.65 -10.77
N ASP A 32 -15.80 -19.18 -10.50
CA ASP A 32 -16.91 -19.25 -11.46
C ASP A 32 -17.63 -17.90 -11.62
N ALA A 33 -17.54 -17.00 -10.64
CA ALA A 33 -18.12 -15.66 -10.71
C ALA A 33 -17.25 -14.66 -11.48
N LEU A 34 -15.95 -14.93 -11.60
CA LEU A 34 -14.97 -13.99 -12.17
C LEU A 34 -15.30 -13.50 -13.58
N PRO A 35 -15.73 -14.35 -14.55
CA PRO A 35 -16.04 -13.85 -15.89
C PRO A 35 -17.12 -12.77 -15.87
N ALA A 36 -18.21 -12.99 -15.13
CA ALA A 36 -19.30 -12.02 -15.04
C ALA A 36 -18.91 -10.77 -14.25
N LEU A 37 -18.10 -10.92 -13.19
CA LEU A 37 -17.61 -9.78 -12.42
C LEU A 37 -16.64 -8.93 -13.24
N ILE A 38 -15.73 -9.55 -14.00
CA ILE A 38 -14.80 -8.86 -14.91
C ILE A 38 -15.58 -8.11 -16.00
N ASP A 39 -16.55 -8.76 -16.64
CA ASP A 39 -17.35 -8.16 -17.71
C ASP A 39 -18.24 -7.01 -17.18
N GLY A 40 -18.74 -7.12 -15.95
CA GLY A 40 -19.59 -6.11 -15.32
C GLY A 40 -18.83 -4.98 -14.61
N LEU A 41 -17.54 -5.15 -14.30
CA LEU A 41 -16.73 -4.18 -13.56
C LEU A 41 -16.78 -2.75 -14.13
N PRO A 42 -16.75 -2.51 -15.47
CA PRO A 42 -16.84 -1.16 -16.02
C PRO A 42 -18.20 -0.46 -15.79
N SER A 43 -19.24 -1.22 -15.44
CA SER A 43 -20.57 -0.67 -15.14
C SER A 43 -20.73 -0.22 -13.69
N LEU A 44 -19.78 -0.60 -12.82
CA LEU A 44 -19.81 -0.26 -11.40
C LEU A 44 -19.29 1.15 -11.14
N GLY A 45 -19.88 1.81 -10.15
CA GLY A 45 -19.32 3.00 -9.52
C GLY A 45 -18.09 2.68 -8.68
N GLY A 46 -17.45 3.74 -8.14
CA GLY A 46 -16.21 3.57 -7.37
C GLY A 46 -16.36 2.65 -6.15
N PHE A 47 -17.52 2.67 -5.47
CA PHE A 47 -17.79 1.75 -4.36
C PHE A 47 -17.90 0.30 -4.85
N GLY A 48 -18.69 0.02 -5.90
CA GLY A 48 -18.79 -1.33 -6.45
C GLY A 48 -17.47 -1.85 -7.00
N GLN A 49 -16.62 -0.99 -7.58
CA GLN A 49 -15.28 -1.35 -8.01
C GLN A 49 -14.39 -1.78 -6.83
N LEU A 50 -14.40 -1.03 -5.71
CA LEU A 50 -13.68 -1.42 -4.50
C LEU A 50 -14.16 -2.78 -3.96
N THR A 51 -15.48 -2.96 -3.88
CA THR A 51 -16.08 -4.23 -3.45
C THR A 51 -15.71 -5.37 -4.41
N ALA A 52 -15.62 -5.12 -5.71
CA ALA A 52 -15.17 -6.11 -6.69
C ALA A 52 -13.69 -6.50 -6.51
N ILE A 53 -12.82 -5.53 -6.16
CA ILE A 53 -11.42 -5.82 -5.82
C ILE A 53 -11.35 -6.74 -4.59
N GLU A 54 -12.14 -6.48 -3.54
CA GLU A 54 -12.21 -7.37 -2.37
C GLU A 54 -12.61 -8.80 -2.78
N VAL A 55 -13.59 -8.95 -3.68
CA VAL A 55 -13.95 -10.28 -4.22
C VAL A 55 -12.75 -10.93 -4.92
N PHE A 56 -12.01 -10.18 -5.74
CA PHE A 56 -10.84 -10.70 -6.46
C PHE A 56 -9.75 -11.20 -5.51
N GLU A 57 -9.44 -10.45 -4.46
CA GLU A 57 -8.44 -10.83 -3.46
C GLU A 57 -8.86 -12.05 -2.64
N GLU A 58 -10.11 -12.09 -2.17
CA GLU A 58 -10.64 -13.23 -1.40
C GLU A 58 -10.76 -14.51 -2.24
N VAL A 59 -11.10 -14.38 -3.53
CA VAL A 59 -11.13 -15.52 -4.46
C VAL A 59 -9.70 -16.02 -4.77
N GLY A 60 -8.70 -15.13 -4.77
CA GLY A 60 -7.29 -15.50 -4.90
C GLY A 60 -6.87 -15.98 -6.29
N ASP A 61 -7.65 -15.66 -7.33
CA ASP A 61 -7.41 -16.14 -8.69
C ASP A 61 -6.83 -15.02 -9.59
N PRO A 62 -5.61 -15.18 -10.13
CA PRO A 62 -4.92 -14.13 -10.88
C PRO A 62 -5.55 -13.81 -12.24
N ARG A 63 -6.57 -14.55 -12.70
CA ARG A 63 -7.27 -14.29 -13.97
C ARG A 63 -7.97 -12.92 -14.00
N CYS A 64 -8.20 -12.28 -12.86
CA CYS A 64 -8.69 -10.91 -12.77
C CYS A 64 -7.62 -9.84 -13.11
N GLY A 65 -6.36 -10.23 -13.27
CA GLY A 65 -5.23 -9.33 -13.53
C GLY A 65 -5.46 -8.27 -14.62
N PRO A 66 -5.97 -8.61 -15.81
CA PRO A 66 -6.28 -7.61 -16.83
C PRO A 66 -7.33 -6.57 -16.40
N ALA A 67 -8.31 -6.97 -15.58
CA ALA A 67 -9.32 -6.06 -15.05
C ALA A 67 -8.71 -5.11 -14.00
N LEU A 68 -7.89 -5.64 -13.09
CA LEU A 68 -7.15 -4.84 -12.10
C LEU A 68 -6.18 -3.85 -12.78
N ILE A 69 -5.47 -4.27 -13.84
CA ILE A 69 -4.63 -3.36 -14.65
C ILE A 69 -5.47 -2.23 -15.26
N GLY A 70 -6.71 -2.52 -15.68
CA GLY A 70 -7.63 -1.49 -16.17
C GLY A 70 -7.96 -0.45 -15.10
N LEU A 71 -8.19 -0.89 -13.86
CA LEU A 71 -8.54 -0.03 -12.72
C LEU A 71 -7.41 0.91 -12.27
N LEU A 72 -6.15 0.66 -12.65
CA LEU A 72 -5.06 1.62 -12.47
C LEU A 72 -5.28 2.95 -13.22
N ASN A 73 -6.25 3.03 -14.14
CA ASN A 73 -6.66 4.25 -14.82
C ASN A 73 -8.02 4.79 -14.34
N SER A 74 -8.54 4.30 -13.21
CA SER A 74 -9.80 4.80 -12.64
C SER A 74 -9.68 6.27 -12.26
N ASP A 75 -10.76 7.03 -12.38
CA ASP A 75 -10.82 8.41 -11.89
C ASP A 75 -10.76 8.48 -10.34
N ASN A 76 -11.06 7.37 -9.65
CA ASN A 76 -11.02 7.29 -8.20
C ASN A 76 -9.63 6.84 -7.69
N PRO A 77 -8.89 7.69 -6.95
CA PRO A 77 -7.57 7.33 -6.42
C PRO A 77 -7.57 6.10 -5.51
N THR A 78 -8.62 5.91 -4.69
CA THR A 78 -8.74 4.73 -3.83
C THR A 78 -8.89 3.45 -4.65
N VAL A 79 -9.60 3.51 -5.79
CA VAL A 79 -9.69 2.36 -6.71
C VAL A 79 -8.33 2.05 -7.33
N ARG A 80 -7.56 3.08 -7.72
CA ARG A 80 -6.21 2.90 -8.27
C ARG A 80 -5.26 2.27 -7.24
N GLU A 81 -5.32 2.74 -6.00
CA GLU A 81 -4.56 2.22 -4.87
C GLU A 81 -4.87 0.72 -4.62
N TRP A 82 -6.15 0.38 -4.44
CA TRP A 82 -6.56 -0.99 -4.15
C TRP A 82 -6.27 -1.92 -5.32
N ALA A 83 -6.44 -1.45 -6.56
CA ALA A 83 -6.06 -2.22 -7.73
C ALA A 83 -4.55 -2.51 -7.77
N ALA A 84 -3.71 -1.53 -7.42
CA ALA A 84 -2.27 -1.73 -7.34
C ALA A 84 -1.91 -2.77 -6.27
N MET A 85 -2.50 -2.67 -5.09
CA MET A 85 -2.27 -3.62 -4.00
C MET A 85 -2.71 -5.05 -4.40
N ALA A 86 -3.92 -5.20 -4.94
CA ALA A 86 -4.44 -6.50 -5.36
C ALA A 86 -3.58 -7.15 -6.47
N LEU A 87 -3.00 -6.36 -7.39
CA LEU A 87 -2.08 -6.89 -8.40
C LEU A 87 -0.84 -7.56 -7.78
N ALA A 88 -0.32 -7.01 -6.68
CA ALA A 88 0.80 -7.60 -5.94
C ALA A 88 0.35 -8.77 -5.07
N SER A 89 -0.74 -8.63 -4.31
CA SER A 89 -1.31 -9.69 -3.46
C SER A 89 -1.60 -10.98 -4.25
N LEU A 90 -2.04 -10.84 -5.50
CA LEU A 90 -2.39 -11.95 -6.39
C LEU A 90 -1.24 -12.39 -7.31
N ASP A 91 -0.03 -11.82 -7.16
CA ASP A 91 1.15 -12.09 -7.98
C ASP A 91 0.84 -12.03 -9.49
N VAL A 92 0.15 -10.96 -9.93
CA VAL A 92 -0.30 -10.84 -11.31
C VAL A 92 0.89 -10.59 -12.24
N GLU A 93 1.23 -11.63 -13.02
CA GLU A 93 2.25 -11.55 -14.04
C GLU A 93 2.00 -10.38 -15.02
N GLY A 94 3.04 -9.59 -15.28
CA GLY A 94 2.99 -8.46 -16.21
C GLY A 94 2.43 -7.16 -15.63
N ALA A 95 2.08 -7.10 -14.34
CA ALA A 95 1.61 -5.88 -13.67
C ALA A 95 2.70 -4.80 -13.49
N ALA A 96 3.99 -5.16 -13.56
CA ALA A 96 5.10 -4.25 -13.30
C ALA A 96 5.11 -2.99 -14.19
N GLU A 97 4.93 -3.13 -15.51
CA GLU A 97 4.94 -1.98 -16.42
C GLU A 97 3.68 -1.08 -16.28
N PRO A 98 2.45 -1.65 -16.18
CA PRO A 98 1.27 -0.87 -15.79
C PRO A 98 1.44 -0.08 -14.48
N LEU A 99 2.01 -0.69 -13.45
CA LEU A 99 2.28 -0.02 -12.16
C LEU A 99 3.32 1.10 -12.31
N ARG A 100 4.39 0.91 -13.10
CA ARG A 100 5.36 1.99 -13.40
C ARG A 100 4.69 3.17 -14.11
N ARG A 101 3.74 2.90 -15.01
CA ARG A 101 2.97 3.95 -15.69
C ARG A 101 2.06 4.69 -14.71
N ALA A 102 1.33 3.97 -13.86
CA ALA A 102 0.47 4.56 -12.84
C ALA A 102 1.29 5.42 -11.87
N HIS A 103 2.45 4.93 -11.41
CA HIS A 103 3.38 5.69 -10.58
C HIS A 103 3.82 7.00 -11.25
N ARG A 104 4.16 6.94 -12.55
CA ARG A 104 4.53 8.13 -13.32
C ARG A 104 3.37 9.12 -13.43
N ALA A 105 2.14 8.64 -13.60
CA ALA A 105 0.95 9.48 -13.62
C ALA A 105 0.76 10.21 -12.28
N CYS A 106 1.00 9.55 -11.13
CA CYS A 106 1.00 10.22 -9.83
C CYS A 106 1.99 11.39 -9.77
N LEU A 107 3.21 11.20 -10.30
CA LEU A 107 4.24 12.25 -10.37
C LEU A 107 3.80 13.41 -11.29
N GLU A 108 3.19 13.10 -12.43
CA GLU A 108 2.66 14.11 -13.38
C GLU A 108 1.50 14.92 -12.79
N HIS A 109 0.68 14.30 -11.93
CA HIS A 109 -0.40 14.95 -11.19
C HIS A 109 0.07 15.67 -9.92
N ALA A 110 1.36 15.61 -9.60
CA ALA A 110 1.92 16.10 -8.34
C ALA A 110 1.18 15.56 -7.10
N THR A 111 0.74 14.30 -7.16
CA THR A 111 0.14 13.62 -6.00
C THR A 111 1.23 13.43 -4.92
N PRO A 112 0.98 13.86 -3.67
CA PRO A 112 1.93 13.64 -2.58
C PRO A 112 2.31 12.16 -2.43
N PRO A 113 3.59 11.81 -2.25
CA PRO A 113 4.04 10.43 -2.21
C PRO A 113 3.68 9.71 -0.91
N ASP A 114 3.37 10.43 0.17
CA ASP A 114 3.17 9.94 1.54
C ASP A 114 1.82 9.25 1.80
N TRP A 115 0.83 9.41 0.92
CA TRP A 115 -0.52 8.87 1.16
C TRP A 115 -1.18 8.32 -0.09
N THR A 116 -2.09 7.34 0.09
CA THR A 116 -3.02 6.80 -0.92
C THR A 116 -2.33 6.02 -2.05
N GLU A 117 -2.75 6.24 -3.30
CA GLU A 117 -2.32 5.52 -4.49
C GLU A 117 -0.79 5.45 -4.69
N PRO A 118 0.01 6.54 -4.54
CA PRO A 118 1.46 6.45 -4.72
C PRO A 118 2.12 5.43 -3.79
N ASP A 119 1.66 5.32 -2.55
CA ASP A 119 2.19 4.37 -1.59
C ASP A 119 1.81 2.94 -1.94
N GLY A 120 0.52 2.69 -2.24
CA GLY A 120 0.04 1.39 -2.71
C GLY A 120 0.76 0.92 -3.98
N ILE A 121 1.01 1.81 -4.93
CA ILE A 121 1.76 1.50 -6.16
C ILE A 121 3.22 1.18 -5.86
N ARG A 122 3.91 1.97 -5.03
CA ARG A 122 5.32 1.70 -4.68
C ARG A 122 5.47 0.39 -3.91
N TRP A 123 4.53 0.10 -3.01
CA TRP A 123 4.46 -1.17 -2.32
C TRP A 123 4.30 -2.32 -3.33
N ALA A 124 3.31 -2.24 -4.22
CA ALA A 124 3.08 -3.25 -5.23
C ALA A 124 4.27 -3.47 -6.16
N LEU A 125 4.96 -2.39 -6.58
CA LEU A 125 6.20 -2.48 -7.34
C LEU A 125 7.31 -3.19 -6.56
N THR A 126 7.37 -3.00 -5.25
CA THR A 126 8.36 -3.65 -4.38
C THR A 126 8.09 -5.15 -4.26
N GLU A 127 6.85 -5.54 -3.98
CA GLU A 127 6.43 -6.94 -3.86
C GLU A 127 6.65 -7.72 -5.17
N LEU A 128 6.35 -7.10 -6.31
CA LEU A 128 6.57 -7.70 -7.63
C LEU A 128 8.03 -7.63 -8.11
N GLY A 129 8.97 -7.18 -7.27
CA GLY A 129 10.40 -7.07 -7.61
C GLY A 129 10.73 -6.00 -8.67
N ALA A 130 9.78 -5.13 -9.00
CA ALA A 130 9.95 -4.02 -9.95
C ALA A 130 10.55 -2.76 -9.29
N ARG A 131 10.62 -2.71 -7.96
CA ARG A 131 11.29 -1.69 -7.16
C ARG A 131 12.11 -2.36 -6.07
N THR A 132 13.28 -1.80 -5.77
CA THR A 132 14.10 -2.24 -4.64
C THR A 132 14.37 -1.02 -3.75
N PRO A 133 13.74 -0.91 -2.58
CA PRO A 133 14.04 0.16 -1.63
C PRO A 133 15.51 0.09 -1.22
N VAL A 134 16.21 1.22 -1.22
CA VAL A 134 17.55 1.30 -0.66
C VAL A 134 17.44 1.17 0.87
N VAL A 135 18.12 0.18 1.44
CA VAL A 135 18.18 -0.03 2.89
C VAL A 135 19.60 0.24 3.38
N PRO A 136 19.82 1.34 4.12
CA PRO A 136 21.12 1.68 4.69
C PRO A 136 21.71 0.60 5.62
N PRO A 137 23.04 0.53 5.78
CA PRO A 137 23.68 -0.58 6.48
C PRO A 137 23.30 -0.74 7.95
N LEU A 138 23.13 0.35 8.69
CA LEU A 138 22.76 0.29 10.11
C LEU A 138 21.29 -0.12 10.24
N THR A 139 20.39 0.48 9.44
CA THR A 139 18.99 0.06 9.32
C THR A 139 18.90 -1.42 8.98
N ALA A 140 19.61 -1.91 7.96
CA ALA A 140 19.60 -3.33 7.60
C ALA A 140 20.05 -4.24 8.75
N ARG A 141 21.09 -3.83 9.50
CA ARG A 141 21.61 -4.59 10.64
C ARG A 141 20.65 -4.63 11.83
N LEU A 142 19.88 -3.57 12.05
CA LEU A 142 18.94 -3.45 13.18
C LEU A 142 17.61 -4.16 12.92
N ARG A 143 17.38 -4.66 11.70
CA ARG A 143 16.15 -5.35 11.33
C ARG A 143 15.93 -6.56 12.23
N ALA A 144 14.73 -6.69 12.76
CA ALA A 144 14.35 -7.85 13.54
C ALA A 144 14.21 -9.07 12.62
N THR A 145 14.69 -10.21 13.08
CA THR A 145 14.40 -11.51 12.47
C THR A 145 13.03 -11.98 12.95
N ALA A 146 11.98 -11.36 12.43
CA ALA A 146 10.60 -11.79 12.70
C ALA A 146 10.16 -12.85 11.67
N ALA A 147 9.11 -13.60 11.99
CA ALA A 147 8.63 -14.74 11.21
C ALA A 147 7.89 -14.36 9.92
N ASP A 148 7.59 -13.07 9.71
CA ASP A 148 6.80 -12.57 8.59
C ASP A 148 7.64 -11.63 7.70
N ASP A 149 7.32 -11.56 6.41
CA ASP A 149 8.14 -10.87 5.39
C ASP A 149 8.20 -9.34 5.55
N VAL A 150 7.29 -8.75 6.34
CA VAL A 150 7.26 -7.30 6.58
C VAL A 150 8.49 -6.86 7.39
N PRO A 151 9.33 -5.96 6.84
CA PRO A 151 10.51 -5.48 7.54
C PRO A 151 10.11 -4.61 8.74
N ARG A 152 10.50 -5.03 9.94
CA ARG A 152 10.25 -4.31 11.20
C ARG A 152 11.50 -4.25 12.07
N TRP A 153 11.57 -3.22 12.90
CA TRP A 153 12.70 -2.92 13.76
C TRP A 153 12.26 -2.71 15.20
N PRO A 154 13.05 -3.11 16.22
CA PRO A 154 12.71 -2.77 17.60
C PRO A 154 12.58 -1.24 17.75
N SER A 155 11.49 -0.76 18.35
CA SER A 155 11.24 0.69 18.44
C SER A 155 12.31 1.43 19.25
N ALA A 156 13.02 0.73 20.13
CA ALA A 156 14.19 1.24 20.86
C ALA A 156 15.31 1.77 19.94
N HIS A 157 15.36 1.30 18.69
CA HIS A 157 16.34 1.73 17.68
C HIS A 157 15.79 2.77 16.71
N PHE A 158 14.59 3.30 16.93
CA PHE A 158 13.94 4.15 15.95
C PHE A 158 14.74 5.42 15.64
N THR A 159 15.32 6.06 16.67
CA THR A 159 16.25 7.20 16.49
C THR A 159 17.47 6.86 15.63
N ASP A 160 18.05 5.67 15.80
CA ASP A 160 19.21 5.23 15.01
C ASP A 160 18.82 5.05 13.54
N ILE A 161 17.64 4.47 13.28
CA ILE A 161 17.09 4.23 11.95
C ILE A 161 16.80 5.55 11.24
N ILE A 162 16.15 6.51 11.93
CA ILE A 162 15.86 7.84 11.38
C ILE A 162 17.15 8.52 10.93
N ASN A 163 18.18 8.49 11.77
CA ASN A 163 19.45 9.12 11.44
C ASN A 163 20.14 8.43 10.26
N ASP A 164 20.15 7.09 10.22
CA ASP A 164 20.78 6.33 9.14
C ASP A 164 20.07 6.54 7.79
N LEU A 165 18.74 6.56 7.76
CA LEU A 165 17.95 6.85 6.56
C LEU A 165 18.27 8.26 6.03
N ALA A 166 18.25 9.26 6.90
CA ALA A 166 18.53 10.64 6.50
C ALA A 166 20.01 10.86 6.09
N ASP A 167 20.98 10.19 6.73
CA ASP A 167 22.39 10.22 6.33
C ASP A 167 22.62 9.61 4.94
N HIS A 168 21.70 8.75 4.49
CA HIS A 168 21.67 8.18 3.14
C HIS A 168 20.68 8.90 2.21
N ALA A 169 20.30 10.14 2.53
CA ALA A 169 19.44 11.01 1.74
C ALA A 169 18.04 10.41 1.46
N GLN A 170 17.47 9.71 2.44
CA GLN A 170 16.12 9.14 2.37
C GLN A 170 15.14 9.92 3.25
N VAL A 171 13.88 9.95 2.81
CA VAL A 171 12.77 10.64 3.47
C VAL A 171 11.82 9.59 4.03
N ILE A 172 11.59 9.63 5.35
CA ILE A 172 10.51 8.87 5.98
C ILE A 172 9.19 9.58 5.64
N LEU A 173 8.19 8.81 5.24
CA LEU A 173 6.84 9.28 4.92
C LEU A 173 5.92 9.16 6.14
N TYR A 174 5.93 7.99 6.77
CA TYR A 174 5.17 7.70 7.98
C TYR A 174 5.79 6.51 8.71
N SER A 175 5.38 6.29 9.95
CA SER A 175 5.83 5.16 10.77
C SER A 175 4.64 4.45 11.37
N GLN A 176 4.63 3.13 11.29
CA GLN A 176 3.64 2.30 11.99
C GLN A 176 4.31 1.56 13.15
N PHE A 177 3.57 1.41 14.24
CA PHE A 177 4.04 0.74 15.44
C PHE A 177 3.22 -0.52 15.71
N TRP A 178 3.91 -1.55 16.17
CA TRP A 178 3.33 -2.88 16.38
C TRP A 178 3.78 -3.43 17.72
N GLN A 179 2.85 -4.02 18.47
CA GLN A 179 3.14 -4.82 19.64
C GLN A 179 3.06 -6.30 19.25
N LEU A 180 4.15 -7.01 19.48
CA LEU A 180 4.22 -8.47 19.43
C LEU A 180 4.21 -9.02 20.85
N ASP A 181 3.12 -9.71 21.19
CA ASP A 181 2.96 -10.39 22.48
C ASP A 181 2.49 -11.82 22.26
N ALA A 182 3.23 -12.79 22.81
CA ALA A 182 2.90 -14.22 22.79
C ALA A 182 2.42 -14.78 21.42
N GLY A 183 3.04 -14.32 20.32
CA GLY A 183 2.71 -14.77 18.96
C GLY A 183 1.48 -14.10 18.35
N ARG A 184 0.97 -13.02 18.96
CA ARG A 184 -0.06 -12.15 18.40
C ARG A 184 0.52 -10.78 18.12
N GLU A 185 0.12 -10.22 16.99
CA GLU A 185 0.51 -8.89 16.54
C GLU A 185 -0.69 -7.96 16.59
N TYR A 186 -0.47 -6.78 17.17
CA TYR A 186 -1.47 -5.74 17.25
C TYR A 186 -0.84 -4.42 16.82
N GLY A 187 -1.48 -3.73 15.87
CA GLY A 187 -1.15 -2.35 15.57
C GLY A 187 -1.40 -1.50 16.81
N ILE A 188 -0.39 -0.75 17.25
CA ILE A 188 -0.54 0.20 18.34
C ILE A 188 -0.61 1.61 17.75
N PRO A 189 -1.49 2.48 18.27
CA PRO A 189 -1.49 3.88 17.87
C PRO A 189 -0.07 4.42 18.00
N GLY A 190 0.41 5.05 16.94
CA GLY A 190 1.65 5.81 16.98
C GLY A 190 1.49 7.06 17.82
N THR A 191 2.22 8.10 17.43
CA THR A 191 2.11 9.40 18.09
C THR A 191 0.90 10.17 17.56
N THR A 192 0.45 11.19 18.28
CA THR A 192 -0.58 12.13 17.78
C THR A 192 0.01 13.23 16.91
N LEU A 193 1.27 13.10 16.47
CA LEU A 193 1.95 14.08 15.63
C LEU A 193 1.42 13.94 14.20
N ASP A 194 0.71 14.98 13.78
CA ASP A 194 0.31 15.17 12.40
C ASP A 194 1.30 16.15 11.75
N TRP A 195 1.94 15.74 10.67
CA TRP A 195 2.94 16.51 9.95
C TRP A 195 2.84 16.25 8.45
N GLU A 196 3.08 17.29 7.68
CA GLU A 196 3.11 17.25 6.22
C GLU A 196 4.43 17.84 5.75
N LEU A 197 4.99 17.28 4.69
CA LEU A 197 6.19 17.79 4.05
C LEU A 197 5.84 18.74 2.91
N ASP A 198 6.60 19.83 2.78
CA ASP A 198 6.51 20.67 1.58
C ASP A 198 7.25 19.99 0.42
N TRP A 199 6.53 19.14 -0.31
CA TRP A 199 7.02 18.40 -1.48
C TRP A 199 7.55 19.30 -2.62
N THR A 200 7.45 20.63 -2.52
CA THR A 200 8.06 21.58 -3.45
C THR A 200 9.48 22.02 -3.05
N ALA A 201 9.90 21.70 -1.82
CA ALA A 201 11.21 22.04 -1.30
C ALA A 201 12.34 21.20 -1.96
N PRO A 202 13.60 21.67 -1.91
CA PRO A 202 14.74 20.87 -2.33
C PRO A 202 14.83 19.55 -1.56
N TRP A 203 15.29 18.48 -2.21
CA TRP A 203 15.37 17.13 -1.60
C TRP A 203 16.13 17.12 -0.27
N GLU A 204 17.23 17.87 -0.19
CA GLU A 204 18.04 17.97 1.03
C GLU A 204 17.27 18.63 2.18
N HIS A 205 16.33 19.54 1.86
CA HIS A 205 15.42 20.12 2.86
C HIS A 205 14.39 19.09 3.33
N LEU A 206 13.78 18.34 2.40
CA LEU A 206 12.83 17.29 2.73
C LEU A 206 13.44 16.23 3.66
N VAL A 207 14.70 15.82 3.41
CA VAL A 207 15.43 14.87 4.27
C VAL A 207 15.59 15.40 5.69
N GLU A 208 16.02 16.66 5.85
CA GLU A 208 16.21 17.26 7.19
C GLU A 208 14.90 17.57 7.91
N GLU A 209 13.86 17.97 7.17
CA GLU A 209 12.52 18.19 7.71
C GLU A 209 11.89 16.87 8.18
N SER A 210 11.94 15.83 7.35
CA SER A 210 11.51 14.47 7.70
C SER A 210 12.26 13.95 8.92
N ARG A 211 13.61 14.05 8.93
CA ARG A 211 14.43 13.70 10.11
C ARG A 211 13.95 14.43 11.36
N THR A 212 13.70 15.74 11.27
CA THR A 212 13.28 16.55 12.41
C THR A 212 11.94 16.08 12.98
N TRP A 213 10.96 15.81 12.11
CA TRP A 213 9.65 15.32 12.53
C TRP A 213 9.70 13.90 13.07
N SER A 214 10.38 12.98 12.38
CA SER A 214 10.52 11.61 12.85
C SER A 214 11.29 11.51 14.17
N LEU A 215 12.27 12.40 14.45
CA LEU A 215 12.93 12.44 15.75
C LEU A 215 12.00 12.90 16.88
N ARG A 216 11.04 13.79 16.59
CA ARG A 216 9.98 14.14 17.55
C ARG A 216 9.04 12.96 17.77
N GLU A 217 8.62 12.29 16.70
CA GLU A 217 7.83 11.06 16.77
C GLU A 217 8.54 10.01 17.64
N ALA A 218 9.83 9.75 17.40
CA ALA A 218 10.61 8.79 18.17
C ALA A 218 10.72 9.14 19.66
N SER A 219 10.63 10.42 20.03
CA SER A 219 10.65 10.84 21.43
C SER A 219 9.35 10.55 22.19
N GLU A 220 8.24 10.41 21.45
CA GLU A 220 6.91 10.09 21.95
C GLU A 220 6.51 8.64 21.64
N ALA A 221 7.31 7.95 20.83
CA ALA A 221 7.04 6.61 20.37
C ALA A 221 6.98 5.59 21.53
N PRO A 222 6.10 4.58 21.43
CA PRO A 222 6.05 3.52 22.42
C PRO A 222 7.37 2.73 22.40
N VAL A 223 8.01 2.60 23.56
CA VAL A 223 9.23 1.81 23.75
C VAL A 223 8.96 0.73 24.78
N GLY A 224 9.31 -0.51 24.42
CA GLY A 224 9.11 -1.67 25.29
C GLY A 224 9.55 -2.96 24.62
N ASP A 225 9.67 -4.00 25.43
CA ASP A 225 9.93 -5.35 24.91
C ASP A 225 8.78 -5.77 23.99
N GLY A 226 9.13 -6.25 22.79
CA GLY A 226 8.14 -6.65 21.80
C GLY A 226 7.48 -5.49 21.03
N ILE A 227 7.94 -4.24 21.20
CA ILE A 227 7.46 -3.11 20.39
C ILE A 227 8.37 -2.90 19.19
N PHE A 228 7.76 -2.84 18.01
CA PHE A 228 8.44 -2.67 16.75
C PHE A 228 7.90 -1.46 15.99
N VAL A 229 8.75 -0.89 15.14
CA VAL A 229 8.44 0.17 14.20
C VAL A 229 8.67 -0.33 12.78
N ALA A 230 7.79 0.06 11.87
CA ALA A 230 7.88 -0.14 10.44
C ALA A 230 7.75 1.23 9.77
N PRO A 231 8.87 1.96 9.57
CA PRO A 231 8.84 3.20 8.81
C PRO A 231 8.62 2.89 7.32
N SER A 232 7.86 3.73 6.63
CA SER A 232 7.83 3.81 5.16
C SER A 232 8.75 4.95 4.73
N TRP A 233 9.62 4.69 3.75
CA TRP A 233 10.55 5.70 3.25
C TRP A 233 10.77 5.59 1.75
N ILE A 234 11.23 6.70 1.18
CA ILE A 234 11.60 6.84 -0.22
C ILE A 234 12.98 7.47 -0.36
N ASP A 235 13.61 7.23 -1.50
CA ASP A 235 14.78 7.99 -1.94
C ASP A 235 14.47 8.81 -3.20
N ARG A 236 15.44 9.61 -3.63
CA ARG A 236 15.25 10.53 -4.76
C ARG A 236 14.83 9.83 -6.06
N SER A 237 15.21 8.57 -6.25
CA SER A 237 14.87 7.80 -7.45
C SER A 237 13.39 7.43 -7.52
N ASP A 238 12.67 7.43 -6.39
CA ASP A 238 11.23 7.21 -6.36
C ASP A 238 10.47 8.36 -7.02
N LEU A 239 10.90 9.60 -6.81
CA LEU A 239 10.23 10.78 -7.40
C LEU A 239 10.81 11.19 -8.76
N HIS A 240 12.02 10.71 -9.05
CA HIS A 240 12.74 11.01 -10.29
C HIS A 240 13.32 9.74 -10.91
N PRO A 241 12.46 8.77 -11.31
CA PRO A 241 12.94 7.54 -11.91
C PRO A 241 13.69 7.84 -13.21
N GLU A 242 14.84 7.18 -13.40
CA GLU A 242 15.57 7.25 -14.67
C GLU A 242 14.65 6.79 -15.82
N ARG A 243 14.75 7.49 -16.96
CA ARG A 243 13.85 7.31 -18.11
C ARG A 243 14.03 5.98 -18.83
#